data_AF-A0A1W1ZLV8-F1
#
_entry.id   AF-A0A1W1ZLV8-F1
#
_cell.length_a   1.000
_cell.length_b   1.000
_cell.length_c   1.000
_cell.angle_alpha   90.00
_cell.angle_beta   90.00
_cell.angle_gamma   90.00
#
_symmetry.space_group_name_H-M   'P 1'
#
loop_
_entity.id
_entity.type
_entity.pdbx_description
1 polymer ?
#
loop_
_entity_poly.entity_id
_entity_poly.type
_entity_poly.pdbx_seq_one_letter_code
_entity_poly.pdbx_strand_id
1 'polypeptide(L)'
;MRPLTFSDDKDNEQEWLPGGIQSAADAFLEFVAQHRRADNTSFAMEDEVGEEALLFMVDIGAICRVKGWQDSHTEYRIVTNSGLHRTLAAEFARGGFAALDLHGPWLPDVESFLQARSAHLEQRAAHGAPRGGAERERGRDERGEELRSEFDRSVLRQTHPRELRRRLEVLTRIDGREPVTVSGVTHYGYAADGTVNAWFAANGRGLVLTFDRSSALGSTKDTRAHAALYDGVPADLLALVRDVPATGTTLNVPHPDGGTLVAATGIFTFSGPCAMADGLATRLQGDGLGIESTGVGRLLERFLAVRDFTPAVVAEAGEWWSPEDIAKGFAATPAPDGEQAAPLDREALTSFCKIWADSGYNDRWDVHYVLFDSRTLEEAGPARDDLLELVRTLGLERVDTPRGAATGEVWVRTDPRVDVELGNWS
;
A
#
# COMPACT_ATOMS: atom_id res chain seq x y z
N MET A 1 17.79 -6.12 29.16
CA MET A 1 16.79 -5.11 28.76
C MET A 1 16.32 -4.42 30.03
N ARG A 2 16.13 -3.11 29.97
CA ARG A 2 15.84 -2.22 31.10
C ARG A 2 14.39 -1.71 31.03
N PRO A 3 13.72 -1.39 32.15
CA PRO A 3 12.42 -0.73 32.12
C PRO A 3 12.51 0.59 31.34
N LEU A 4 11.45 0.93 30.64
CA LEU A 4 11.35 2.17 29.88
C LEU A 4 10.02 2.84 30.16
N THR A 5 9.98 4.16 30.14
CA THR A 5 8.74 4.94 30.22
C THR A 5 8.50 5.57 28.86
N PHE A 6 7.30 5.40 28.33
CA PHE A 6 6.85 6.08 27.11
C PHE A 6 5.98 7.26 27.52
N SER A 7 6.24 8.43 26.97
CA SER A 7 5.47 9.64 27.30
C SER A 7 5.16 10.46 26.05
N ASP A 8 4.19 11.36 26.13
CA ASP A 8 3.90 12.35 25.09
C ASP A 8 3.73 13.77 25.65
N ASP A 9 3.56 14.76 24.76
CA ASP A 9 3.37 16.16 25.17
C ASP A 9 1.95 16.49 25.70
N LYS A 10 1.12 15.46 25.91
CA LYS A 10 -0.23 15.53 26.46
C LYS A 10 -0.35 14.82 27.81
N ASP A 11 0.79 14.62 28.47
CA ASP A 11 0.90 13.98 29.78
C ASP A 11 0.37 12.52 29.79
N ASN A 12 0.33 11.84 28.63
CA ASN A 12 0.06 10.40 28.61
C ASN A 12 1.38 9.67 28.86
N GLU A 13 1.33 8.66 29.74
CA GLU A 13 2.50 7.86 30.11
C GLU A 13 2.16 6.36 30.10
N GLN A 14 3.14 5.55 29.71
CA GLN A 14 3.04 4.10 29.72
C GLN A 14 4.39 3.48 30.10
N GLU A 15 4.41 2.68 31.16
CA GLU A 15 5.59 1.87 31.51
C GLU A 15 5.69 0.62 30.64
N TRP A 16 6.93 0.31 30.22
CA TRP A 16 7.28 -0.93 29.56
C TRP A 16 8.28 -1.73 30.39
N LEU A 17 7.96 -3.00 30.65
CA LEU A 17 8.79 -3.91 31.42
C LEU A 17 9.47 -4.96 30.52
N PRO A 18 10.76 -5.24 30.76
CA PRO A 18 11.48 -6.32 30.07
C PRO A 18 10.84 -7.69 30.30
N GLY A 19 10.74 -8.50 29.25
CA GLY A 19 10.24 -9.88 29.34
C GLY A 19 8.76 -10.06 29.02
N GLY A 20 8.07 -8.98 28.61
CA GLY A 20 6.74 -9.06 27.99
C GLY A 20 6.76 -9.70 26.60
N ILE A 21 5.56 -9.94 26.06
CA ILE A 21 5.34 -10.58 24.74
C ILE A 21 5.82 -9.68 23.59
N GLN A 22 5.67 -8.36 23.74
CA GLN A 22 6.06 -7.37 22.73
C GLN A 22 7.44 -6.78 22.99
N SER A 23 8.18 -6.47 21.91
CA SER A 23 9.41 -5.70 22.00
C SER A 23 9.12 -4.26 22.45
N ALA A 24 10.08 -3.61 23.11
CA ALA A 24 9.94 -2.21 23.51
C ALA A 24 9.68 -1.28 22.32
N ALA A 25 10.29 -1.56 21.16
CA ALA A 25 10.09 -0.76 19.95
C ALA A 25 8.67 -0.89 19.41
N ASP A 26 8.12 -2.10 19.40
CA ASP A 26 6.75 -2.31 18.91
C ASP A 26 5.73 -1.72 19.89
N ALA A 27 5.92 -1.92 21.20
CA ALA A 27 5.08 -1.34 22.23
C ALA A 27 5.11 0.21 22.21
N PHE A 28 6.28 0.79 21.94
CA PHE A 28 6.40 2.25 21.77
C PHE A 28 5.70 2.75 20.51
N LEU A 29 5.84 2.07 19.37
CA LEU A 29 5.15 2.46 18.16
C LEU A 29 3.63 2.32 18.29
N GLU A 30 3.15 1.32 19.04
CA GLU A 30 1.75 1.17 19.41
C GLU A 30 1.29 2.34 20.28
N PHE A 31 2.05 2.71 21.31
CA PHE A 31 1.80 3.88 22.15
C PHE A 31 1.71 5.17 21.31
N VAL A 32 2.66 5.39 20.39
CA VAL A 32 2.64 6.52 19.45
C VAL A 32 1.37 6.46 18.60
N ALA A 33 1.04 5.31 18.00
CA ALA A 33 -0.14 5.17 17.15
C ALA A 33 -1.46 5.45 17.90
N GLN A 34 -1.56 5.05 19.18
CA GLN A 34 -2.73 5.24 20.02
C GLN A 34 -2.92 6.71 20.43
N HIS A 35 -1.84 7.44 20.70
CA HIS A 35 -1.87 8.80 21.23
C HIS A 35 -1.60 9.89 20.18
N ARG A 36 -1.37 9.52 18.91
CA ARG A 36 -1.16 10.45 17.80
C ARG A 36 -2.44 11.22 17.45
N ARG A 37 -2.51 12.46 17.94
CA ARG A 37 -3.52 13.46 17.60
C ARG A 37 -2.89 14.68 16.93
N ALA A 38 -3.69 15.54 16.32
CA ALA A 38 -3.20 16.67 15.52
C ALA A 38 -2.40 17.70 16.34
N ASP A 39 -2.66 17.74 17.65
CA ASP A 39 -2.06 18.61 18.66
C ASP A 39 -0.90 17.96 19.41
N ASN A 40 -0.63 16.67 19.21
CA ASN A 40 0.48 15.95 19.83
C ASN A 40 1.73 16.03 18.92
N THR A 41 2.78 16.68 19.42
CA THR A 41 3.96 17.07 18.64
C THR A 41 5.21 16.27 18.99
N SER A 42 5.24 15.61 20.15
CA SER A 42 6.39 14.81 20.57
C SER A 42 6.04 13.58 21.40
N PHE A 43 6.81 12.52 21.19
CA PHE A 43 6.76 11.29 21.98
C PHE A 43 8.16 10.99 22.52
N ALA A 44 8.27 10.49 23.74
CA ALA A 44 9.55 10.13 24.34
C ALA A 44 9.59 8.66 24.77
N MET A 45 10.79 8.08 24.68
CA MET A 45 11.15 6.82 25.30
C MET A 45 12.25 7.12 26.31
N GLU A 46 12.00 6.87 27.58
CA GLU A 46 12.85 7.27 28.69
C GLU A 46 13.39 6.04 29.42
N ASP A 47 14.69 6.06 29.71
CA ASP A 47 15.36 5.17 30.65
C ASP A 47 15.72 6.00 31.89
N GLU A 48 14.89 5.91 32.91
CA GLU A 48 15.09 6.63 34.17
C GLU A 48 16.41 6.24 34.85
N VAL A 49 16.83 4.97 34.74
CA VAL A 49 18.04 4.46 35.40
C VAL A 49 19.30 4.98 34.70
N GLY A 50 19.26 5.09 33.38
CA GLY A 50 20.33 5.66 32.56
C GLY A 50 20.36 7.19 32.55
N GLU A 51 19.30 7.84 33.03
CA GLU A 51 19.01 9.25 32.78
C GLU A 51 19.10 9.60 31.28
N GLU A 52 18.53 8.74 30.44
CA GLU A 52 18.53 8.88 28.99
C GLU A 52 17.10 8.97 28.46
N ALA A 53 16.82 9.89 27.55
CA ALA A 53 15.57 9.90 26.79
C ALA A 53 15.84 10.02 25.29
N LEU A 54 14.98 9.37 24.50
CA LEU A 54 14.90 9.53 23.06
C LEU A 54 13.54 10.14 22.71
N LEU A 55 13.57 11.37 22.19
CA LEU A 55 12.39 12.15 21.85
C LEU A 55 12.20 12.19 20.33
N PHE A 56 10.95 11.99 19.92
CA PHE A 56 10.49 11.95 18.54
C PHE A 56 9.63 13.19 18.28
N MET A 57 10.22 14.22 17.68
CA MET A 57 9.56 15.49 17.35
C MET A 57 8.96 15.39 15.94
N VAL A 58 7.71 14.93 15.87
CA VAL A 58 7.05 14.53 14.61
C VAL A 58 6.65 15.71 13.72
N ASP A 59 6.43 16.89 14.30
CA ASP A 59 6.03 18.10 13.58
C ASP A 59 7.20 18.74 12.81
N ILE A 60 8.41 18.65 13.35
CA ILE A 60 9.62 19.21 12.76
C ILE A 60 10.54 18.16 12.12
N GLY A 61 10.15 16.88 12.18
CA GLY A 61 10.87 15.78 11.53
C GLY A 61 12.24 15.52 12.15
N ALA A 62 12.30 15.50 13.47
CA ALA A 62 13.54 15.40 14.21
C ALA A 62 13.45 14.36 15.32
N ILE A 63 14.61 13.79 15.65
CA ILE A 63 14.79 12.96 16.83
C ILE A 63 15.86 13.65 17.67
N CYS A 64 15.61 13.82 18.95
CA CYS A 64 16.64 14.25 19.89
C CYS A 64 16.85 13.22 20.97
N ARG A 65 18.07 13.19 21.50
CA ARG A 65 18.45 12.34 22.60
C ARG A 65 18.91 13.25 23.74
N VAL A 66 18.34 13.05 24.93
CA VAL A 66 18.58 13.87 26.13
C VAL A 66 19.28 13.02 27.18
N LYS A 67 20.40 13.50 27.71
CA LYS A 67 21.13 12.83 28.80
C LYS A 67 21.23 13.71 30.03
N GLY A 68 20.90 13.15 31.18
CA GLY A 68 20.91 13.82 32.47
C GLY A 68 19.66 14.69 32.66
N TRP A 69 19.03 14.60 33.83
CA TRP A 69 17.83 15.40 34.13
C TRP A 69 18.14 16.78 34.72
N GLN A 70 19.26 16.92 35.42
CA GLN A 70 19.68 18.18 36.06
C GLN A 70 20.56 19.05 35.15
N ASP A 71 21.53 18.44 34.48
CA ASP A 71 22.42 19.08 33.50
C ASP A 71 22.18 18.46 32.12
N SER A 72 20.96 18.66 31.60
CA SER A 72 20.49 17.96 30.40
C SER A 72 21.30 18.34 29.17
N HIS A 73 22.01 17.37 28.59
CA HIS A 73 22.67 17.49 27.30
C HIS A 73 21.75 16.93 26.22
N THR A 74 21.35 17.77 25.26
CA THR A 74 20.45 17.38 24.17
C THR A 74 21.18 17.40 22.85
N GLU A 75 21.17 16.27 22.15
CA GLU A 75 21.71 16.17 20.79
C GLU A 75 20.60 15.82 19.81
N TYR A 76 20.74 16.29 18.57
CA TYR A 76 19.68 16.29 17.58
C TYR A 76 20.05 15.48 16.36
N ARG A 77 19.03 15.00 15.66
CA ARG A 77 19.18 14.33 14.38
C ARG A 77 17.99 14.66 13.48
N ILE A 78 18.31 14.90 12.21
CA ILE A 78 17.30 15.04 11.15
C ILE A 78 16.80 13.67 10.76
N VAL A 79 15.48 13.51 10.71
CA VAL A 79 14.84 12.31 10.17
C VAL A 79 14.69 12.48 8.66
N THR A 80 15.42 11.66 7.89
CA THR A 80 15.37 11.68 6.42
C THR A 80 14.51 10.57 5.82
N ASN A 81 14.09 9.59 6.63
CA ASN A 81 13.25 8.45 6.23
C ASN A 81 12.36 8.02 7.41
N SER A 82 11.09 7.73 7.15
CA SER A 82 10.12 7.24 8.15
C SER A 82 10.53 5.93 8.82
N GLY A 83 11.26 5.05 8.13
CA GLY A 83 11.78 3.79 8.66
C GLY A 83 12.84 3.96 9.76
N LEU A 84 13.47 5.13 9.85
CA LEU A 84 14.53 5.40 10.82
C LEU A 84 14.01 5.44 12.27
N HIS A 85 12.73 5.80 12.48
CA HIS A 85 12.15 5.89 13.82
C HIS A 85 12.13 4.53 14.52
N ARG A 86 11.70 3.48 13.81
CA ARG A 86 11.62 2.12 14.36
C ARG A 86 13.01 1.58 14.71
N THR A 87 13.99 1.81 13.83
CA THR A 87 15.37 1.41 14.08
C THR A 87 15.92 2.10 15.33
N LEU A 88 15.77 3.42 15.46
CA LEU A 88 16.32 4.16 16.60
C LEU A 88 15.61 3.81 17.93
N ALA A 89 14.30 3.60 17.91
CA ALA A 89 13.57 3.11 19.08
C ALA A 89 14.07 1.72 19.53
N ALA A 90 14.27 0.80 18.58
CA ALA A 90 14.80 -0.53 18.88
C ALA A 90 16.22 -0.49 19.43
N GLU A 91 17.10 0.32 18.85
CA GLU A 91 18.48 0.44 19.31
C GLU A 91 18.57 1.09 20.69
N PHE A 92 17.80 2.16 20.93
CA PHE A 92 17.74 2.79 22.25
C PHE A 92 17.22 1.82 23.32
N ALA A 93 16.18 1.06 23.03
CA ALA A 93 15.69 0.04 23.96
C ALA A 93 16.69 -1.09 24.22
N ARG A 94 17.51 -1.43 23.22
CA ARG A 94 18.51 -2.50 23.29
C ARG A 94 19.74 -2.11 24.12
N GLY A 95 20.21 -0.87 24.00
CA GLY A 95 21.49 -0.47 24.61
C GLY A 95 21.68 1.02 24.81
N GLY A 96 20.62 1.81 24.80
CA GLY A 96 20.67 3.25 25.07
C GLY A 96 21.51 4.03 24.08
N PHE A 97 22.15 5.10 24.57
CA PHE A 97 22.90 5.99 23.68
C PHE A 97 24.10 5.30 23.04
N ALA A 98 24.73 4.36 23.76
CA ALA A 98 25.84 3.57 23.22
C ALA A 98 25.43 2.76 21.98
N ALA A 99 24.20 2.27 21.91
CA ALA A 99 23.67 1.61 20.72
C ALA A 99 23.34 2.62 19.60
N LEU A 100 22.84 3.81 19.96
CA LEU A 100 22.51 4.87 19.01
C LEU A 100 23.73 5.50 18.33
N ASP A 101 24.90 5.50 18.96
CA ASP A 101 26.15 6.07 18.41
C ASP A 101 26.58 5.38 17.10
N LEU A 102 26.20 4.10 16.92
CA LEU A 102 26.49 3.35 15.70
C LEU A 102 25.67 3.81 14.48
N HIS A 103 24.63 4.60 14.69
CA HIS A 103 23.68 4.97 13.65
C HIS A 103 23.95 6.33 13.01
N GLY A 104 25.13 6.93 13.20
CA GLY A 104 25.59 8.15 12.49
C GLY A 104 25.60 9.40 13.37
N PRO A 105 26.05 10.56 12.84
CA PRO A 105 26.38 11.72 13.66
C PRO A 105 25.15 12.35 14.30
N TRP A 106 25.30 12.75 15.55
CA TRP A 106 24.36 13.54 16.32
C TRP A 106 24.84 14.99 16.37
N LEU A 107 23.92 15.94 16.24
CA LEU A 107 24.21 17.37 16.21
C LEU A 107 24.16 17.90 17.65
N PRO A 108 25.17 18.66 18.10
CA PRO A 108 25.36 18.96 19.51
C PRO A 108 24.35 19.98 20.07
N ASP A 109 23.67 20.72 19.21
CA ASP A 109 22.76 21.78 19.62
C ASP A 109 21.69 22.08 18.55
N VAL A 110 20.70 22.87 18.94
CA VAL A 110 19.56 23.25 18.10
C VAL A 110 19.96 24.10 16.90
N GLU A 111 21.02 24.92 17.02
CA GLU A 111 21.49 25.80 15.95
C GLU A 111 22.11 24.97 14.83
N SER A 112 22.98 24.03 15.19
CA SER A 112 23.57 23.01 14.31
C SER A 112 22.49 22.17 13.62
N PHE A 113 21.43 21.79 14.36
CA PHE A 113 20.26 21.12 13.80
C PHE A 113 19.52 21.97 12.76
N LEU A 114 19.18 23.22 13.09
CA LEU A 114 18.47 24.11 12.17
C LEU A 114 19.31 24.41 10.92
N GLN A 115 20.63 24.57 11.07
CA GLN A 115 21.55 24.77 9.96
C GLN A 115 21.63 23.53 9.07
N ALA A 116 21.79 22.34 9.64
CA ALA A 116 21.82 21.09 8.90
C ALA A 116 20.47 20.81 8.21
N ARG A 117 19.34 21.17 8.85
CA ARG A 117 17.99 21.05 8.29
C ARG A 117 17.78 22.02 7.15
N SER A 118 18.21 23.28 7.29
CA SER A 118 18.18 24.27 6.20
C SER A 118 19.03 23.79 5.03
N ALA A 119 20.26 23.33 5.29
CA ALA A 119 21.14 22.77 4.27
C ALA A 119 20.53 21.52 3.60
N HIS A 120 19.84 20.65 4.34
CA HIS A 120 19.16 19.49 3.79
C HIS A 120 17.96 19.89 2.92
N LEU A 121 17.16 20.87 3.36
CA LEU A 121 16.05 21.42 2.59
C LEU A 121 16.53 22.19 1.35
N GLU A 122 17.61 22.95 1.46
CA GLU A 122 18.30 23.62 0.36
C GLU A 122 18.95 22.63 -0.60
N GLN A 123 19.52 21.53 -0.10
CA GLN A 123 20.01 20.44 -0.93
C GLN A 123 18.85 19.74 -1.64
N ARG A 124 17.72 19.47 -0.98
CA ARG A 124 16.50 18.97 -1.66
C ARG A 124 16.00 19.95 -2.71
N ALA A 125 16.02 21.25 -2.43
CA ALA A 125 15.62 22.31 -3.37
C ALA A 125 16.61 22.49 -4.54
N ALA A 126 17.92 22.39 -4.28
CA ALA A 126 19.00 22.43 -5.29
C ALA A 126 19.09 21.11 -6.08
N HIS A 127 18.69 19.99 -5.48
CA HIS A 127 18.43 18.75 -6.21
C HIS A 127 17.14 18.83 -7.06
N GLY A 128 16.30 19.86 -6.82
CA GLY A 128 15.15 20.24 -7.64
C GLY A 128 15.38 21.33 -8.70
N ALA A 129 16.58 21.91 -8.83
CA ALA A 129 16.91 22.91 -9.87
C ALA A 129 18.21 22.57 -10.65
N PRO A 130 18.33 22.93 -11.94
CA PRO A 130 18.91 22.05 -12.94
C PRO A 130 20.42 22.24 -13.13
N ARG A 131 21.23 21.29 -12.63
CA ARG A 131 22.54 20.94 -13.22
C ARG A 131 22.78 19.43 -13.04
N GLY A 132 22.58 18.67 -14.12
CA GLY A 132 22.77 17.22 -14.18
C GLY A 132 21.61 16.44 -14.80
N GLY A 133 20.95 16.98 -15.83
CA GLY A 133 19.71 16.42 -16.42
C GLY A 133 19.83 14.97 -16.84
N ALA A 134 20.89 14.58 -17.55
CA ALA A 134 20.97 13.24 -18.15
C ALA A 134 21.17 12.08 -17.15
N GLU A 135 21.95 12.29 -16.07
CA GLU A 135 22.17 11.23 -15.06
C GLU A 135 21.01 11.15 -14.06
N ARG A 136 20.36 12.29 -13.76
CA ARG A 136 19.17 12.30 -12.90
C ARG A 136 17.90 11.90 -13.61
N GLU A 137 17.72 12.23 -14.89
CA GLU A 137 16.64 11.70 -15.72
C GLU A 137 16.80 10.19 -15.82
N ARG A 138 18.02 9.69 -16.08
CA ARG A 138 18.28 8.25 -16.08
C ARG A 138 17.97 7.59 -14.73
N GLY A 139 18.48 8.13 -13.61
CA GLY A 139 18.20 7.55 -12.28
C GLY A 139 16.74 7.72 -11.83
N ARG A 140 16.05 8.78 -12.28
CA ARG A 140 14.62 8.96 -12.07
C ARG A 140 13.86 7.93 -12.89
N ASP A 141 14.12 7.81 -14.18
CA ASP A 141 13.49 6.85 -15.07
C ASP A 141 13.72 5.41 -14.60
N GLU A 142 14.95 5.04 -14.22
CA GLU A 142 15.29 3.75 -13.61
C GLU A 142 14.47 3.48 -12.34
N ARG A 143 14.33 4.47 -11.47
CA ARG A 143 13.48 4.34 -10.26
C ARG A 143 11.99 4.25 -10.58
N GLY A 144 11.54 4.93 -11.63
CA GLY A 144 10.17 4.83 -12.11
C GLY A 144 9.88 3.43 -12.66
N GLU A 145 10.83 2.86 -13.39
CA GLU A 145 10.79 1.48 -13.88
C GLU A 145 10.84 0.46 -12.73
N GLU A 146 11.68 0.67 -11.72
CA GLU A 146 11.74 -0.16 -10.51
C GLU A 146 10.39 -0.16 -9.76
N LEU A 147 9.81 1.02 -9.53
CA LEU A 147 8.49 1.14 -8.88
C LEU A 147 7.37 0.46 -9.67
N ARG A 148 7.40 0.56 -11.01
CA ARG A 148 6.45 -0.16 -11.86
C ARG A 148 6.66 -1.67 -11.76
N SER A 149 7.91 -2.14 -11.81
CA SER A 149 8.25 -3.56 -11.68
C SER A 149 7.89 -4.14 -10.30
N GLU A 150 8.05 -3.36 -9.23
CA GLU A 150 7.55 -3.73 -7.90
C GLU A 150 6.04 -3.83 -7.88
N PHE A 151 5.34 -2.82 -8.41
CA PHE A 151 3.89 -2.83 -8.46
C PHE A 151 3.33 -3.96 -9.33
N ASP A 152 3.99 -4.28 -10.44
CA ASP A 152 3.59 -5.37 -11.33
C ASP A 152 3.65 -6.74 -10.64
N ARG A 153 4.54 -6.89 -9.64
CA ARG A 153 4.65 -8.07 -8.78
C ARG A 153 3.71 -8.04 -7.58
N SER A 154 2.96 -6.95 -7.37
CA SER A 154 2.06 -6.84 -6.24
C SER A 154 0.82 -7.73 -6.41
N VAL A 155 0.31 -8.25 -5.30
CA VAL A 155 -0.94 -9.02 -5.28
C VAL A 155 -2.11 -8.28 -5.91
N LEU A 156 -2.18 -6.95 -5.77
CA LEU A 156 -3.28 -6.16 -6.31
C LEU A 156 -3.22 -6.14 -7.85
N ARG A 157 -2.02 -6.13 -8.43
CA ARG A 157 -1.83 -6.25 -9.88
C ARG A 157 -2.19 -7.65 -10.36
N GLN A 158 -1.81 -8.68 -9.61
CA GLN A 158 -1.97 -10.09 -9.97
C GLN A 158 -3.37 -10.64 -9.68
N THR A 159 -4.18 -9.96 -8.86
CA THR A 159 -5.53 -10.39 -8.52
C THR A 159 -6.50 -10.03 -9.65
N HIS A 160 -7.20 -11.04 -10.16
CA HIS A 160 -8.26 -10.85 -11.14
C HIS A 160 -9.38 -9.92 -10.59
N PRO A 161 -9.88 -8.92 -11.36
CA PRO A 161 -10.86 -7.94 -10.86
C PRO A 161 -12.16 -8.55 -10.30
N ARG A 162 -12.61 -9.70 -10.83
CA ARG A 162 -13.77 -10.42 -10.26
C ARG A 162 -13.46 -11.02 -8.89
N GLU A 163 -12.27 -11.58 -8.72
CA GLU A 163 -11.88 -12.17 -7.44
C GLU A 163 -11.60 -11.09 -6.41
N LEU A 164 -10.96 -9.99 -6.83
CA LEU A 164 -10.82 -8.80 -6.00
C LEU A 164 -12.19 -8.31 -5.50
N ARG A 165 -13.18 -8.14 -6.40
CA ARG A 165 -14.54 -7.77 -6.02
C ARG A 165 -15.19 -8.76 -5.07
N ARG A 166 -15.07 -10.07 -5.33
CA ARG A 166 -15.61 -11.12 -4.46
C ARG A 166 -15.02 -11.04 -3.05
N ARG A 167 -13.69 -10.92 -2.93
CA ARG A 167 -13.02 -10.79 -1.62
C ARG A 167 -13.42 -9.50 -0.92
N LEU A 168 -13.41 -8.37 -1.63
CA LEU A 168 -13.82 -7.09 -1.07
C LEU A 168 -15.29 -7.10 -0.61
N GLU A 169 -16.17 -7.81 -1.31
CA GLU A 169 -17.55 -8.01 -0.87
C GLU A 169 -17.61 -8.76 0.47
N VAL A 170 -16.93 -9.90 0.57
CA VAL A 170 -16.86 -10.66 1.82
C VAL A 170 -16.29 -9.79 2.94
N LEU A 171 -15.14 -9.14 2.72
CA LEU A 171 -14.47 -8.30 3.73
C LEU A 171 -15.33 -7.10 4.16
N THR A 172 -16.09 -6.49 3.24
CA THR A 172 -17.04 -5.41 3.55
C THR A 172 -18.11 -5.90 4.52
N ARG A 173 -18.64 -7.11 4.30
CA ARG A 173 -19.67 -7.73 5.14
C ARG A 173 -19.13 -8.22 6.48
N ILE A 174 -17.92 -8.75 6.51
CA ILE A 174 -17.22 -9.08 7.77
C ILE A 174 -17.05 -7.82 8.62
N ASP A 175 -16.74 -6.68 7.99
CA ASP A 175 -16.63 -5.41 8.70
C ASP A 175 -17.99 -4.77 9.07
N GLY A 176 -19.08 -5.56 8.99
CA GLY A 176 -20.43 -5.16 9.39
C GLY A 176 -21.12 -4.19 8.43
N ARG A 177 -20.63 -4.06 7.18
CA ARG A 177 -21.21 -3.17 6.16
C ARG A 177 -21.79 -3.96 5.00
N GLU A 178 -22.71 -3.33 4.27
CA GLU A 178 -23.24 -3.89 3.03
C GLU A 178 -22.63 -3.15 1.83
N PRO A 179 -22.25 -3.85 0.75
CA PRO A 179 -21.89 -3.21 -0.50
C PRO A 179 -23.04 -2.32 -1.00
N VAL A 180 -22.73 -1.09 -1.41
CA VAL A 180 -23.74 -0.11 -1.84
C VAL A 180 -23.60 0.14 -3.33
N THR A 181 -24.67 -0.11 -4.08
CA THR A 181 -24.69 0.18 -5.53
C THR A 181 -25.42 1.49 -5.80
N VAL A 182 -24.72 2.45 -6.40
CA VAL A 182 -25.29 3.73 -6.86
C VAL A 182 -24.93 3.93 -8.31
N SER A 183 -25.94 4.18 -9.15
CA SER A 183 -25.76 4.45 -10.59
C SER A 183 -24.93 3.38 -11.34
N GLY A 184 -25.09 2.10 -10.96
CA GLY A 184 -24.38 0.97 -11.59
C GLY A 184 -22.93 0.78 -11.13
N VAL A 185 -22.50 1.50 -10.09
CA VAL A 185 -21.20 1.36 -9.44
C VAL A 185 -21.40 0.87 -8.01
N THR A 186 -20.74 -0.23 -7.67
CA THR A 186 -20.77 -0.84 -6.34
C THR A 186 -19.58 -0.38 -5.52
N HIS A 187 -19.84 0.19 -4.35
CA HIS A 187 -18.84 0.54 -3.34
C HIS A 187 -18.65 -0.61 -2.36
N TYR A 188 -17.38 -0.96 -2.13
CA TYR A 188 -16.90 -1.92 -1.14
C TYR A 188 -15.96 -1.18 -0.19
N GLY A 189 -15.96 -1.56 1.09
CA GLY A 189 -15.00 -0.98 2.02
C GLY A 189 -15.00 -1.61 3.40
N TYR A 190 -13.79 -1.78 3.93
CA TYR A 190 -13.54 -2.20 5.30
C TYR A 190 -12.51 -1.29 5.97
N ALA A 191 -12.58 -1.24 7.29
CA ALA A 191 -11.63 -0.55 8.15
C ALA A 191 -10.82 -1.58 8.94
N ALA A 192 -9.56 -1.23 9.18
CA ALA A 192 -8.67 -1.93 10.08
C ALA A 192 -7.82 -0.86 10.80
N ASP A 193 -6.51 -1.06 10.81
CA ASP A 193 -5.49 -0.07 11.17
C ASP A 193 -5.21 0.97 10.05
N GLY A 194 -6.10 0.99 9.06
CA GLY A 194 -6.20 1.86 7.89
C GLY A 194 -7.58 1.66 7.24
N THR A 195 -7.78 2.11 6.01
CA THR A 195 -9.03 1.83 5.29
C THR A 195 -8.77 1.37 3.86
N VAL A 196 -9.64 0.49 3.38
CA VAL A 196 -9.72 0.11 1.97
C VAL A 196 -11.09 0.50 1.48
N ASN A 197 -11.14 1.21 0.35
CA ASN A 197 -12.38 1.52 -0.35
C ASN A 197 -12.21 1.19 -1.83
N ALA A 198 -13.23 0.59 -2.44
CA ALA A 198 -13.21 0.29 -3.85
C ALA A 198 -14.57 0.58 -4.49
N TRP A 199 -14.54 1.11 -5.70
CA TRP A 199 -15.72 1.35 -6.51
C TRP A 199 -15.57 0.63 -7.83
N PHE A 200 -16.51 -0.26 -8.15
CA PHE A 200 -16.48 -1.00 -9.41
C PHE A 200 -17.81 -0.92 -10.13
N ALA A 201 -17.75 -0.61 -11.43
CA ALA A 201 -18.85 -0.81 -12.35
C ALA A 201 -19.00 -2.31 -12.70
N ALA A 202 -20.17 -2.68 -13.22
CA ALA A 202 -20.47 -4.06 -13.62
C ALA A 202 -19.43 -4.64 -14.61
N ASN A 203 -18.91 -3.79 -15.51
CA ASN A 203 -17.91 -4.12 -16.52
C ASN A 203 -16.46 -4.24 -16.00
N GLY A 204 -16.25 -4.27 -14.67
CA GLY A 204 -14.92 -4.42 -14.08
C GLY A 204 -14.11 -3.13 -13.99
N ARG A 205 -14.56 -2.04 -14.61
CA ARG A 205 -13.92 -0.73 -14.46
C ARG A 205 -14.07 -0.22 -13.03
N GLY A 206 -13.01 0.27 -12.42
CA GLY A 206 -13.08 0.69 -11.03
C GLY A 206 -11.91 1.49 -10.50
N LEU A 207 -12.02 1.87 -9.24
CA LEU A 207 -11.02 2.61 -8.48
C LEU A 207 -10.88 1.95 -7.10
N VAL A 208 -9.66 1.62 -6.72
CA VAL A 208 -9.33 1.08 -5.39
C VAL A 208 -8.44 2.09 -4.68
N LEU A 209 -8.83 2.44 -3.47
CA LEU A 209 -8.12 3.34 -2.58
C LEU A 209 -7.71 2.59 -1.31
N THR A 210 -6.45 2.75 -0.93
CA THR A 210 -5.94 2.36 0.38
C THR A 210 -5.58 3.62 1.14
N PHE A 211 -5.83 3.65 2.45
CA PHE A 211 -5.41 4.73 3.33
C PHE A 211 -4.74 4.16 4.57
N ASP A 212 -3.41 4.18 4.56
CA ASP A 212 -2.57 3.76 5.67
C ASP A 212 -2.15 4.97 6.51
N ARG A 213 -2.67 5.07 7.73
CA ARG A 213 -2.36 6.17 8.65
C ARG A 213 -0.91 6.19 9.12
N SER A 214 -0.21 5.06 9.01
CA SER A 214 1.21 4.93 9.37
C SER A 214 2.15 5.32 8.22
N SER A 215 1.62 5.42 7.00
CA SER A 215 2.41 5.74 5.81
C SER A 215 2.93 7.18 5.83
N ALA A 216 4.10 7.39 5.23
CA ALA A 216 4.64 8.73 4.93
C ALA A 216 3.70 9.53 4.00
N LEU A 217 2.85 8.87 3.22
CA LEU A 217 1.82 9.48 2.38
C LEU A 217 0.53 9.82 3.15
N GLY A 218 0.35 9.32 4.38
CA GLY A 218 -0.89 9.41 5.15
C GLY A 218 -1.21 10.80 5.71
N SER A 219 -0.35 11.80 5.50
CA SER A 219 -0.58 13.17 5.98
C SER A 219 -1.66 13.87 5.16
N THR A 220 -2.80 14.14 5.80
CA THR A 220 -3.92 14.89 5.20
C THR A 220 -3.84 16.41 5.40
N LYS A 221 -2.77 16.89 6.05
CA LYS A 221 -2.56 18.32 6.32
C LYS A 221 -2.18 19.11 5.06
N ASP A 222 -1.44 18.48 4.13
CA ASP A 222 -1.10 19.08 2.84
C ASP A 222 -2.13 18.67 1.79
N THR A 223 -3.21 19.45 1.71
CA THR A 223 -4.33 19.20 0.79
C THR A 223 -3.93 19.23 -0.68
N ARG A 224 -2.89 20.01 -1.03
CA ARG A 224 -2.39 20.07 -2.40
C ARG A 224 -1.56 18.84 -2.73
N ALA A 225 -0.67 18.41 -1.83
CA ALA A 225 0.10 17.18 -2.03
C ALA A 225 -0.81 15.94 -2.06
N HIS A 226 -1.86 15.92 -1.24
CA HIS A 226 -2.85 14.85 -1.27
C HIS A 226 -3.67 14.84 -2.57
N ALA A 227 -4.17 15.99 -3.02
CA ALA A 227 -4.90 16.08 -4.29
C ALA A 227 -4.04 15.65 -5.49
N ALA A 228 -2.74 16.00 -5.50
CA ALA A 228 -1.80 15.62 -6.54
C ALA A 228 -1.60 14.09 -6.65
N LEU A 229 -1.93 13.29 -5.63
CA LEU A 229 -1.88 11.82 -5.73
C LEU A 229 -2.88 11.30 -6.79
N TYR A 230 -4.00 12.00 -6.98
CA TYR A 230 -5.05 11.65 -7.93
C TYR A 230 -4.75 12.03 -9.38
N ASP A 231 -3.62 12.70 -9.66
CA ASP A 231 -3.25 13.05 -11.03
C ASP A 231 -3.18 11.78 -11.90
N GLY A 232 -3.74 11.85 -13.10
CA GLY A 232 -3.85 10.72 -14.03
C GLY A 232 -5.06 9.81 -13.82
N VAL A 233 -5.85 9.98 -12.74
CA VAL A 233 -7.10 9.23 -12.55
C VAL A 233 -8.15 9.70 -13.58
N PRO A 234 -8.79 8.78 -14.34
CA PRO A 234 -9.85 9.14 -15.27
C PRO A 234 -10.98 9.93 -14.59
N ALA A 235 -11.49 10.96 -15.26
CA ALA A 235 -12.44 11.90 -14.66
C ALA A 235 -13.73 11.23 -14.15
N ASP A 236 -14.20 10.18 -14.81
CA ASP A 236 -15.35 9.39 -14.40
C ASP A 236 -15.09 8.60 -13.11
N LEU A 237 -13.86 8.10 -12.91
CA LEU A 237 -13.46 7.43 -11.67
C LEU A 237 -13.17 8.44 -10.54
N LEU A 238 -12.58 9.58 -10.87
CA LEU A 238 -12.33 10.65 -9.90
C LEU A 238 -13.66 11.19 -9.32
N ALA A 239 -14.71 11.24 -10.13
CA ALA A 239 -16.04 11.65 -9.68
C ALA A 239 -16.62 10.72 -8.59
N LEU A 240 -16.19 9.45 -8.52
CA LEU A 240 -16.67 8.49 -7.52
C LEU A 240 -16.18 8.78 -6.11
N VAL A 241 -15.13 9.59 -5.99
CA VAL A 241 -14.42 9.87 -4.72
C VAL A 241 -14.41 11.34 -4.37
N ARG A 242 -15.07 12.17 -5.19
CA ARG A 242 -15.22 13.60 -4.97
C ARG A 242 -16.55 13.88 -4.28
N ASP A 243 -16.51 14.71 -3.25
CA ASP A 243 -17.67 15.18 -2.49
C ASP A 243 -18.58 14.05 -1.98
N VAL A 244 -17.98 12.87 -1.70
CA VAL A 244 -18.70 11.73 -1.15
C VAL A 244 -19.03 11.95 0.33
N PRO A 245 -20.16 11.44 0.83
CA PRO A 245 -20.45 11.49 2.26
C PRO A 245 -19.37 10.73 3.05
N ALA A 246 -18.87 11.33 4.14
CA ALA A 246 -17.96 10.64 5.03
C ALA A 246 -18.67 9.43 5.66
N THR A 247 -17.99 8.28 5.66
CA THR A 247 -18.45 7.02 6.25
C THR A 247 -17.40 6.50 7.23
N GLY A 248 -17.68 5.37 7.89
CA GLY A 248 -16.67 4.72 8.75
C GLY A 248 -15.37 4.35 8.02
N THR A 249 -15.37 4.26 6.68
CA THR A 249 -14.19 3.91 5.86
C THR A 249 -13.69 5.06 4.98
N THR A 250 -14.51 6.09 4.74
CA THR A 250 -14.16 7.23 3.88
C THR A 250 -13.90 8.47 4.73
N LEU A 251 -12.62 8.82 4.83
CA LEU A 251 -12.18 10.09 5.38
C LEU A 251 -12.09 11.10 4.23
N ASN A 252 -12.63 12.31 4.39
CA ASN A 252 -12.59 13.33 3.34
C ASN A 252 -11.51 14.39 3.65
N VAL A 253 -10.71 14.71 2.63
CA VAL A 253 -9.68 15.75 2.64
C VAL A 253 -10.14 16.91 1.75
N PRO A 254 -10.05 18.18 2.19
CA PRO A 254 -10.39 19.32 1.35
C PRO A 254 -9.58 19.34 0.06
N HIS A 255 -10.23 19.62 -1.07
CA HIS A 255 -9.57 19.76 -2.36
C HIS A 255 -9.18 21.24 -2.60
N PRO A 256 -7.98 21.53 -3.16
CA PRO A 256 -7.54 22.91 -3.44
C PRO A 256 -8.51 23.72 -4.31
N ASP A 257 -9.17 23.07 -5.26
CA ASP A 257 -10.14 23.70 -6.16
C ASP A 257 -11.58 23.71 -5.62
N GLY A 258 -11.75 23.41 -4.32
CA GLY A 258 -13.05 23.30 -3.66
C GLY A 258 -13.66 21.90 -3.69
N GLY A 259 -14.49 21.63 -2.69
CA GLY A 259 -15.02 20.30 -2.39
C GLY A 259 -14.04 19.46 -1.57
N THR A 260 -14.23 18.15 -1.59
CA THR A 260 -13.39 17.17 -0.89
C THR A 260 -13.07 15.97 -1.77
N LEU A 261 -11.94 15.31 -1.50
CA LEU A 261 -11.59 13.99 -2.01
C LEU A 261 -11.46 12.99 -0.86
N VAL A 262 -11.72 11.70 -1.12
CA VAL A 262 -11.40 10.64 -0.16
C VAL A 262 -9.90 10.63 0.14
N ALA A 263 -9.52 10.44 1.41
CA ALA A 263 -8.15 10.30 1.84
C ALA A 263 -7.56 8.99 1.27
N ALA A 264 -6.34 9.05 0.76
CA ALA A 264 -5.69 7.91 0.14
C ALA A 264 -4.17 8.02 0.27
N THR A 265 -3.54 6.88 0.47
CA THR A 265 -2.10 6.64 0.36
C THR A 265 -1.77 5.78 -0.86
N GLY A 266 -2.72 4.97 -1.33
CA GLY A 266 -2.66 4.26 -2.60
C GLY A 266 -3.92 4.51 -3.44
N ILE A 267 -3.73 4.65 -4.75
CA ILE A 267 -4.77 5.01 -5.72
C ILE A 267 -4.53 4.16 -6.96
N PHE A 268 -5.43 3.19 -7.18
CA PHE A 268 -5.28 2.18 -8.21
C PHE A 268 -6.51 2.16 -9.12
N THR A 269 -6.30 2.34 -10.41
CA THR A 269 -7.36 2.35 -11.40
C THR A 269 -7.45 0.99 -12.09
N PHE A 270 -8.68 0.55 -12.32
CA PHE A 270 -9.02 -0.59 -13.17
C PHE A 270 -9.73 -0.01 -14.38
N SER A 271 -8.98 0.43 -15.39
CA SER A 271 -9.51 0.99 -16.64
C SER A 271 -8.96 0.25 -17.87
N GLY A 272 -8.57 -1.01 -17.65
CA GLY A 272 -7.46 -1.71 -18.30
C GLY A 272 -6.77 -2.59 -17.27
N PRO A 273 -5.46 -2.86 -17.43
CA PRO A 273 -4.68 -3.41 -16.34
C PRO A 273 -4.79 -2.52 -15.10
N CYS A 274 -4.73 -3.15 -13.91
CA CYS A 274 -4.62 -2.42 -12.67
C CYS A 274 -3.38 -1.52 -12.73
N ALA A 275 -3.55 -0.22 -12.50
CA ALA A 275 -2.48 0.76 -12.63
C ALA A 275 -2.50 1.75 -11.46
N MET A 276 -1.33 2.12 -10.97
CA MET A 276 -1.18 3.25 -10.04
C MET A 276 -1.50 4.56 -10.74
N ALA A 277 -2.13 5.50 -10.03
CA ALA A 277 -2.28 6.86 -10.52
C ALA A 277 -0.91 7.51 -10.79
N ASP A 278 -0.81 8.31 -11.85
CA ASP A 278 0.45 8.97 -12.26
C ASP A 278 0.98 9.90 -11.15
N GLY A 279 0.08 10.58 -10.47
CA GLY A 279 0.37 11.44 -9.33
C GLY A 279 0.99 10.67 -8.17
N LEU A 280 0.44 9.50 -7.86
CA LEU A 280 0.99 8.59 -6.85
C LEU A 280 2.39 8.09 -7.25
N ALA A 281 2.57 7.62 -8.48
CA ALA A 281 3.87 7.14 -8.96
C ALA A 281 4.93 8.27 -8.90
N THR A 282 4.56 9.47 -9.33
CA THR A 282 5.41 10.67 -9.26
C THR A 282 5.78 11.01 -7.83
N ARG A 283 4.83 10.91 -6.90
CA ARG A 283 5.06 11.17 -5.47
C ARG A 283 6.02 10.16 -4.85
N LEU A 284 5.81 8.86 -5.10
CA LEU A 284 6.67 7.78 -4.61
C LEU A 284 8.10 7.97 -5.12
N GLN A 285 8.26 8.20 -6.41
CA GLN A 285 9.55 8.45 -7.04
C GLN A 285 10.25 9.70 -6.49
N GLY A 286 9.49 10.80 -6.32
CA GLY A 286 10.01 12.08 -5.83
C GLY A 286 10.45 12.07 -4.38
N ASP A 287 9.75 11.34 -3.51
CA ASP A 287 10.11 11.19 -2.09
C ASP A 287 11.03 10.01 -1.83
N GLY A 288 11.23 9.17 -2.84
CA GLY A 288 12.02 7.97 -2.72
C GLY A 288 11.40 6.91 -1.82
N LEU A 289 10.10 6.74 -1.93
CA LEU A 289 9.29 5.73 -1.24
C LEU A 289 9.04 4.55 -2.18
N GLY A 290 8.90 3.34 -1.64
CA GLY A 290 8.50 2.15 -2.39
C GLY A 290 6.98 1.91 -2.34
N ILE A 291 6.53 0.86 -3.02
CA ILE A 291 5.11 0.50 -3.10
C ILE A 291 4.48 0.17 -1.73
N GLU A 292 5.29 -0.19 -0.73
CA GLU A 292 4.84 -0.44 0.65
C GLU A 292 4.19 0.81 1.28
N SER A 293 4.60 2.00 0.86
CA SER A 293 4.04 3.26 1.34
C SER A 293 2.60 3.50 0.87
N THR A 294 2.11 2.73 -0.11
CA THR A 294 0.73 2.84 -0.59
C THR A 294 -0.26 2.18 0.36
N GLY A 295 0.20 1.23 1.19
CA GLY A 295 -0.66 0.39 2.03
C GLY A 295 -1.19 -0.87 1.33
N VAL A 296 -0.81 -1.16 0.08
CA VAL A 296 -1.22 -2.41 -0.61
C VAL A 296 -0.78 -3.65 0.16
N GLY A 297 0.50 -3.72 0.53
CA GLY A 297 1.02 -4.86 1.28
C GLY A 297 0.34 -5.03 2.64
N ARG A 298 0.24 -3.92 3.38
CA ARG A 298 -0.34 -3.98 4.72
C ARG A 298 -1.85 -4.24 4.70
N LEU A 299 -2.62 -3.59 3.84
CA LEU A 299 -4.08 -3.61 3.92
C LEU A 299 -4.73 -4.67 3.03
N LEU A 300 -4.13 -4.99 1.88
CA LEU A 300 -4.72 -5.88 0.87
C LEU A 300 -4.00 -7.24 0.80
N GLU A 301 -2.66 -7.28 0.81
CA GLU A 301 -1.89 -8.51 0.56
C GLU A 301 -2.23 -9.65 1.51
N ARG A 302 -2.46 -9.37 2.79
CA ARG A 302 -2.87 -10.39 3.77
C ARG A 302 -4.16 -11.14 3.41
N PHE A 303 -5.03 -10.55 2.59
CA PHE A 303 -6.29 -11.15 2.13
C PHE A 303 -6.26 -11.55 0.65
N LEU A 304 -5.35 -10.99 -0.14
CA LEU A 304 -5.23 -11.29 -1.57
C LEU A 304 -4.18 -12.37 -1.86
N ALA A 305 -3.07 -12.45 -1.12
CA ALA A 305 -2.00 -13.43 -1.34
C ALA A 305 -2.39 -14.87 -0.97
N VAL A 306 -3.53 -15.05 -0.31
CA VAL A 306 -3.96 -16.36 0.20
C VAL A 306 -4.73 -17.09 -0.89
N ARG A 307 -4.20 -18.25 -1.30
CA ARG A 307 -4.81 -19.10 -2.32
C ARG A 307 -6.23 -19.53 -1.95
N ASP A 308 -6.40 -20.01 -0.71
CA ASP A 308 -7.69 -20.49 -0.21
C ASP A 308 -8.33 -19.41 0.66
N PHE A 309 -9.18 -18.58 0.06
CA PHE A 309 -9.92 -17.54 0.77
C PHE A 309 -11.08 -18.15 1.57
N THR A 310 -10.77 -18.61 2.79
CA THR A 310 -11.68 -19.32 3.71
C THR A 310 -11.87 -18.57 5.02
N PRO A 311 -12.95 -18.85 5.79
CA PRO A 311 -13.15 -18.24 7.11
C PRO A 311 -11.95 -18.39 8.06
N ALA A 312 -11.29 -19.55 8.05
CA ALA A 312 -10.16 -19.82 8.93
C ALA A 312 -8.95 -18.92 8.60
N VAL A 313 -8.65 -18.76 7.31
CA VAL A 313 -7.55 -17.90 6.84
C VAL A 313 -7.86 -16.43 7.11
N VAL A 314 -9.10 -15.99 6.92
CA VAL A 314 -9.50 -14.61 7.23
C VAL A 314 -9.43 -14.34 8.75
N ALA A 315 -9.75 -15.33 9.59
CA ALA A 315 -9.62 -15.20 11.04
C ALA A 315 -8.16 -15.04 11.50
N GLU A 316 -7.22 -15.70 10.82
CA GLU A 316 -5.78 -15.56 11.08
C GLU A 316 -5.25 -14.20 10.60
N ALA A 317 -5.65 -13.75 9.41
CA ALA A 317 -5.19 -12.47 8.86
C ALA A 317 -5.87 -11.22 9.47
N GLY A 318 -7.10 -11.40 9.99
CA GLY A 318 -7.98 -10.37 10.52
C GLY A 318 -8.30 -10.58 11.99
N GLU A 319 -7.28 -10.63 12.85
CA GLU A 319 -7.40 -10.92 14.30
C GLU A 319 -8.37 -10.00 15.06
N TRP A 320 -8.75 -8.86 14.48
CA TRP A 320 -9.70 -7.90 15.05
C TRP A 320 -11.18 -8.20 14.73
N TRP A 321 -11.47 -9.14 13.82
CA TRP A 321 -12.83 -9.56 13.52
C TRP A 321 -13.24 -10.78 14.32
N SER A 322 -14.49 -10.80 14.78
CA SER A 322 -15.00 -11.96 15.50
C SER A 322 -15.24 -13.14 14.55
N PRO A 323 -15.12 -14.39 15.03
CA PRO A 323 -15.49 -15.56 14.22
C PRO A 323 -16.93 -15.53 13.71
N GLU A 324 -17.84 -14.87 14.45
CA GLU A 324 -19.24 -14.68 14.05
C GLU A 324 -19.37 -13.75 12.85
N ASP A 325 -18.68 -12.60 12.87
CA ASP A 325 -18.68 -11.64 11.77
C ASP A 325 -18.08 -12.26 10.50
N ILE A 326 -17.01 -13.04 10.65
CA ILE A 326 -16.39 -13.79 9.57
C ILE A 326 -17.39 -14.78 8.96
N ALA A 327 -18.02 -15.62 9.79
CA ALA A 327 -19.00 -16.59 9.31
C ALA A 327 -20.17 -15.91 8.57
N LYS A 328 -20.65 -14.78 9.10
CA LYS A 328 -21.72 -13.98 8.49
C LYS A 328 -21.32 -13.43 7.12
N GLY A 329 -20.13 -12.87 6.98
CA GLY A 329 -19.65 -12.31 5.71
C GLY A 329 -19.54 -13.35 4.59
N PHE A 330 -19.05 -14.54 4.92
CA PHE A 330 -18.98 -15.67 3.98
C PHE A 330 -20.37 -16.24 3.64
N ALA A 331 -21.27 -16.37 4.61
CA ALA A 331 -22.61 -16.89 4.37
C ALA A 331 -23.46 -16.00 3.45
N ALA A 332 -23.20 -14.70 3.46
CA ALA A 332 -23.94 -13.71 2.69
C ALA A 332 -23.43 -13.53 1.24
N THR A 333 -22.30 -14.15 0.89
CA THR A 333 -21.70 -14.08 -0.45
C THR A 333 -21.66 -15.50 -1.05
N PRO A 334 -22.67 -15.90 -1.85
CA PRO A 334 -22.68 -17.23 -2.46
C PRO A 334 -21.48 -17.41 -3.40
N ALA A 335 -20.95 -18.63 -3.46
CA ALA A 335 -19.93 -18.98 -4.45
C ALA A 335 -20.47 -18.72 -5.86
N PRO A 336 -19.63 -18.29 -6.82
CA PRO A 336 -20.09 -18.04 -8.18
C PRO A 336 -20.79 -19.28 -8.75
N ASP A 337 -22.01 -19.09 -9.25
CA ASP A 337 -22.79 -20.14 -9.92
C ASP A 337 -21.98 -20.65 -11.12
N GLY A 338 -21.38 -21.82 -10.96
CA GLY A 338 -20.72 -22.52 -12.05
C GLY A 338 -21.77 -23.14 -12.97
N GLU A 339 -22.16 -22.44 -14.04
CA GLU A 339 -22.74 -23.13 -15.19
C GLU A 339 -21.73 -24.19 -15.65
N GLN A 340 -22.10 -25.46 -15.46
CA GLN A 340 -21.26 -26.63 -15.75
C GLN A 340 -21.05 -26.78 -17.26
N ALA A 341 -20.14 -25.98 -17.80
CA ALA A 341 -19.44 -26.28 -19.02
C ALA A 341 -18.46 -27.44 -18.78
N ALA A 342 -18.14 -28.21 -19.83
CA ALA A 342 -17.25 -29.35 -19.73
C ALA A 342 -15.91 -28.93 -19.08
N PRO A 343 -15.39 -29.72 -18.12
CA PRO A 343 -14.18 -29.37 -17.39
C PRO A 343 -12.99 -29.27 -18.34
N LEU A 344 -12.21 -28.21 -18.17
CA LEU A 344 -10.94 -28.01 -18.88
C LEU A 344 -9.89 -29.01 -18.37
N ASP A 345 -8.92 -29.32 -19.22
CA ASP A 345 -7.74 -30.08 -18.80
C ASP A 345 -7.04 -29.35 -17.65
N ARG A 346 -6.92 -30.01 -16.50
CA ARG A 346 -6.55 -29.35 -15.25
C ARG A 346 -5.07 -28.94 -15.22
N GLU A 347 -4.21 -29.73 -15.85
CA GLU A 347 -2.77 -29.45 -15.92
C GLU A 347 -2.49 -28.29 -16.89
N ALA A 348 -3.14 -28.30 -18.05
CA ALA A 348 -3.09 -27.20 -18.99
C ALA A 348 -3.68 -25.91 -18.41
N LEU A 349 -4.79 -26.00 -17.68
CA LEU A 349 -5.43 -24.85 -17.05
C LEU A 349 -4.55 -24.24 -15.96
N THR A 350 -3.97 -25.08 -15.11
CA THR A 350 -2.97 -24.68 -14.10
C THR A 350 -1.81 -23.94 -14.75
N SER A 351 -1.28 -24.48 -15.85
CA SER A 351 -0.14 -23.89 -16.57
C SER A 351 -0.51 -22.56 -17.23
N PHE A 352 -1.72 -22.45 -17.80
CA PHE A 352 -2.25 -21.21 -18.34
C PHE A 352 -2.39 -20.14 -17.25
N CYS A 353 -2.97 -20.48 -16.10
CA CYS A 353 -3.15 -19.56 -14.98
C CYS A 353 -1.81 -19.07 -14.42
N LYS A 354 -0.78 -19.93 -14.36
CA LYS A 354 0.60 -19.51 -14.00
C LYS A 354 1.14 -18.45 -14.95
N ILE A 355 1.08 -18.71 -16.26
CA ILE A 355 1.58 -17.77 -17.27
C ILE A 355 0.79 -16.45 -17.21
N TRP A 356 -0.52 -16.52 -16.98
CA TRP A 356 -1.36 -15.34 -16.79
C TRP A 356 -0.97 -14.56 -15.54
N ALA A 357 -0.74 -15.22 -14.40
CA ALA A 357 -0.30 -14.53 -13.18
C ALA A 357 1.10 -13.90 -13.34
N ASP A 358 2.00 -14.55 -14.07
CA ASP A 358 3.38 -14.11 -14.27
C ASP A 358 3.52 -12.96 -15.28
N SER A 359 2.62 -12.87 -16.27
CA SER A 359 2.83 -12.02 -17.44
C SER A 359 1.56 -11.42 -18.06
N GLY A 360 0.41 -11.72 -17.47
CA GLY A 360 -0.89 -11.45 -18.04
C GLY A 360 -1.73 -10.46 -17.25
N TYR A 361 -2.75 -9.96 -17.92
CA TYR A 361 -3.80 -9.11 -17.38
C TYR A 361 -5.08 -9.27 -18.19
N ASN A 362 -6.18 -8.67 -17.75
CA ASN A 362 -7.38 -8.56 -18.58
C ASN A 362 -7.39 -7.25 -19.32
N ASP A 363 -7.80 -7.28 -20.59
CA ASP A 363 -8.03 -6.06 -21.33
C ASP A 363 -9.09 -5.16 -20.66
N ARG A 364 -9.13 -3.89 -21.07
CA ARG A 364 -9.98 -2.85 -20.46
C ARG A 364 -11.49 -3.12 -20.50
N TRP A 365 -11.93 -4.17 -21.18
CA TRP A 365 -13.33 -4.53 -21.29
C TRP A 365 -13.64 -5.89 -20.63
N ASP A 366 -12.65 -6.53 -19.99
CA ASP A 366 -12.75 -7.90 -19.45
C ASP A 366 -13.20 -8.92 -20.52
N VAL A 367 -12.86 -8.67 -21.79
CA VAL A 367 -13.20 -9.54 -22.92
C VAL A 367 -12.00 -10.41 -23.31
N HIS A 368 -10.78 -10.01 -22.96
CA HIS A 368 -9.58 -10.76 -23.30
C HIS A 368 -8.61 -10.89 -22.12
N TYR A 369 -8.05 -12.09 -21.94
CA TYR A 369 -6.77 -12.30 -21.28
C TYR A 369 -5.65 -11.88 -22.24
N VAL A 370 -4.83 -10.93 -21.82
CA VAL A 370 -3.64 -10.49 -22.54
C VAL A 370 -2.44 -11.05 -21.79
N LEU A 371 -1.61 -11.87 -22.45
CA LEU A 371 -0.44 -12.50 -21.86
C LEU A 371 0.84 -12.03 -22.56
N PHE A 372 1.96 -12.01 -21.82
CA PHE A 372 3.23 -11.43 -22.25
C PHE A 372 3.12 -9.95 -22.62
N ASP A 373 2.41 -9.19 -21.77
CA ASP A 373 2.23 -7.75 -21.94
C ASP A 373 3.57 -7.04 -22.17
N SER A 374 3.58 -6.11 -23.13
CA SER A 374 4.76 -5.31 -23.49
C SER A 374 6.00 -6.11 -23.93
N ARG A 375 5.91 -7.43 -24.10
CA ARG A 375 7.04 -8.26 -24.57
C ARG A 375 7.07 -8.34 -26.09
N THR A 376 8.26 -8.26 -26.64
CA THR A 376 8.55 -8.61 -28.03
C THR A 376 8.52 -10.12 -28.23
N LEU A 377 8.46 -10.55 -29.49
CA LEU A 377 8.51 -11.98 -29.83
C LEU A 377 9.79 -12.67 -29.32
N GLU A 378 10.92 -11.96 -29.30
CA GLU A 378 12.20 -12.48 -28.79
C GLU A 378 12.19 -12.62 -27.27
N GLU A 379 11.61 -11.66 -26.54
CA GLU A 379 11.51 -11.69 -25.07
C GLU A 379 10.51 -12.73 -24.55
N ALA A 380 9.40 -12.94 -25.29
CA ALA A 380 8.42 -13.96 -24.94
C ALA A 380 8.95 -15.38 -25.25
N GLY A 381 9.73 -15.52 -26.33
CA GLY A 381 10.51 -16.72 -26.62
C GLY A 381 9.68 -18.02 -26.63
N PRO A 382 10.26 -19.16 -26.20
CA PRO A 382 9.57 -20.46 -26.17
C PRO A 382 8.33 -20.48 -25.28
N ALA A 383 8.28 -19.67 -24.22
CA ALA A 383 7.13 -19.60 -23.32
C ALA A 383 5.86 -19.13 -24.05
N ARG A 384 6.02 -18.34 -25.12
CA ARG A 384 4.90 -17.95 -25.99
C ARG A 384 4.34 -19.13 -26.77
N ASP A 385 5.20 -20.00 -27.31
CA ASP A 385 4.77 -21.16 -28.07
C ASP A 385 4.08 -22.18 -27.16
N ASP A 386 4.60 -22.37 -25.94
CA ASP A 386 3.96 -23.18 -24.90
C ASP A 386 2.56 -22.64 -24.56
N LEU A 387 2.42 -21.31 -24.37
CA LEU A 387 1.11 -20.69 -24.16
C LEU A 387 0.15 -20.94 -25.33
N LEU A 388 0.63 -20.83 -26.57
CA LEU A 388 -0.22 -21.06 -27.75
C LEU A 388 -0.68 -22.52 -27.88
N GLU A 389 0.10 -23.47 -27.36
CA GLU A 389 -0.32 -24.87 -27.25
C GLU A 389 -1.33 -25.08 -26.12
N LEU A 390 -1.15 -24.42 -24.97
CA LEU A 390 -2.12 -24.42 -23.87
C LEU A 390 -3.47 -23.86 -24.28
N VAL A 391 -3.49 -22.71 -24.97
CA VAL A 391 -4.72 -22.09 -25.52
C VAL A 391 -5.47 -23.07 -26.43
N ARG A 392 -4.75 -23.79 -27.30
CA ARG A 392 -5.33 -24.82 -28.17
C ARG A 392 -5.85 -26.02 -27.39
N THR A 393 -5.09 -26.49 -26.41
CA THR A 393 -5.45 -27.64 -25.54
C THR A 393 -6.71 -27.36 -24.73
N LEU A 394 -6.84 -26.15 -24.21
CA LEU A 394 -8.00 -25.69 -23.44
C LEU A 394 -9.19 -25.31 -24.34
N GLY A 395 -9.01 -25.28 -25.66
CA GLY A 395 -10.04 -24.85 -26.60
C GLY A 395 -10.46 -23.40 -26.41
N LEU A 396 -9.53 -22.54 -25.96
CA LEU A 396 -9.77 -21.11 -25.77
C LEU A 396 -9.63 -20.37 -27.10
N GLU A 397 -10.43 -19.32 -27.28
CA GLU A 397 -10.43 -18.53 -28.50
C GLU A 397 -9.27 -17.52 -28.47
N ARG A 398 -8.24 -17.77 -29.28
CA ARG A 398 -7.21 -16.75 -29.55
C ARG A 398 -7.75 -15.71 -30.52
N VAL A 399 -7.47 -14.44 -30.23
CA VAL A 399 -7.84 -13.30 -31.08
C VAL A 399 -6.60 -12.62 -31.65
N ASP A 400 -6.79 -11.87 -32.73
CA ASP A 400 -5.73 -11.10 -33.36
C ASP A 400 -5.27 -9.96 -32.46
N THR A 401 -3.95 -9.77 -32.39
CA THR A 401 -3.33 -8.73 -31.58
C THR A 401 -3.74 -7.33 -32.11
N PRO A 402 -4.26 -6.42 -31.27
CA PRO A 402 -4.65 -5.08 -31.70
C PRO A 402 -3.49 -4.27 -32.28
N ARG A 403 -3.80 -3.27 -33.12
CA ARG A 403 -2.78 -2.35 -33.63
C ARG A 403 -2.12 -1.57 -32.47
N GLY A 404 -0.81 -1.71 -32.35
CA GLY A 404 0.00 -1.01 -31.32
C GLY A 404 0.42 -1.90 -30.14
N ALA A 405 -0.12 -3.12 -30.04
CA ALA A 405 0.34 -4.12 -29.08
C ALA A 405 1.74 -4.63 -29.41
N ALA A 406 2.48 -5.08 -28.40
CA ALA A 406 3.79 -5.66 -28.58
C ALA A 406 3.72 -7.00 -29.32
N THR A 407 4.74 -7.33 -30.11
CA THR A 407 4.71 -8.47 -31.03
C THR A 407 4.69 -9.84 -30.33
N GLY A 408 5.10 -9.88 -29.05
CA GLY A 408 5.06 -11.08 -28.22
C GLY A 408 3.70 -11.31 -27.54
N GLU A 409 2.82 -10.31 -27.49
CA GLU A 409 1.54 -10.43 -26.80
C GLU A 409 0.63 -11.51 -27.39
N VAL A 410 -0.08 -12.21 -26.51
CA VAL A 410 -1.10 -13.20 -26.86
C VAL A 410 -2.42 -12.80 -26.25
N TRP A 411 -3.42 -12.61 -27.11
CA TRP A 411 -4.77 -12.20 -26.74
C TRP A 411 -5.69 -13.41 -26.83
N VAL A 412 -6.35 -13.74 -25.72
CA VAL A 412 -7.26 -14.89 -25.60
C VAL A 412 -8.57 -14.37 -25.05
N ARG A 413 -9.70 -14.68 -25.67
CA ARG A 413 -11.01 -14.28 -25.17
C ARG A 413 -11.27 -14.88 -23.79
N THR A 414 -11.89 -14.11 -22.91
CA THR A 414 -12.26 -14.55 -21.57
C THR A 414 -13.20 -15.74 -21.62
N ASP A 415 -12.97 -16.71 -20.72
CA ASP A 415 -13.73 -17.94 -20.61
C ASP A 415 -14.12 -18.14 -19.14
N PRO A 416 -15.43 -18.25 -18.81
CA PRO A 416 -15.89 -18.43 -17.44
C PRO A 416 -15.22 -19.59 -16.69
N ARG A 417 -14.81 -20.65 -17.40
CA ARG A 417 -14.12 -21.81 -16.79
C ARG A 417 -12.71 -21.44 -16.34
N VAL A 418 -12.03 -20.59 -17.10
CA VAL A 418 -10.72 -20.03 -16.74
C VAL A 418 -10.89 -18.99 -15.65
N ASP A 419 -11.92 -18.14 -15.71
CA ASP A 419 -12.20 -17.15 -14.67
C ASP A 419 -12.41 -17.78 -13.28
N VAL A 420 -13.08 -18.94 -13.21
CA VAL A 420 -13.26 -19.69 -11.96
C VAL A 420 -11.91 -20.13 -11.40
N GLU A 421 -11.02 -20.64 -12.24
CA GLU A 421 -9.71 -21.07 -11.78
C GLU A 421 -8.79 -19.90 -11.46
N LEU A 422 -8.79 -18.82 -12.26
CA LEU A 422 -8.08 -17.59 -11.92
C LEU A 422 -8.58 -16.99 -10.59
N GLY A 423 -9.86 -17.16 -10.25
CA GLY A 423 -10.38 -16.80 -8.93
C GLY A 423 -9.78 -17.63 -7.78
N ASN A 424 -9.30 -18.83 -8.04
CA ASN A 424 -8.59 -19.68 -7.07
C ASN A 424 -7.06 -19.41 -7.04
N TRP A 425 -6.56 -18.55 -7.93
CA TRP A 425 -5.15 -18.20 -8.07
C TRP A 425 -4.97 -16.73 -7.72
N SER A 426 -4.71 -16.50 -6.44
CA SER A 426 -4.44 -15.19 -5.85
C SER A 426 -3.22 -15.28 -4.95
#